data_AF-A0A4Y2B7A6-F1
#
_entry.id   AF-A0A4Y2B7A6-F1
#
_cell.length_a   1.000
_cell.length_b   1.000
_cell.length_c   1.000
_cell.angle_alpha   90.00
_cell.angle_beta   90.00
_cell.angle_gamma   90.00
#
_symmetry.space_group_name_H-M   'P 1'
#
loop_
_entity.id
_entity.type
_entity.pdbx_description
1 polymer ?
#
loop_
_entity_poly.entity_id
_entity_poly.type
_entity_poly.pdbx_seq_one_letter_code
_entity_poly.pdbx_strand_id
1 'polypeptide(L)'
;MTEFSFPLFLCLIFETVFADEIIRNDADLRKDLFANYDKLVRPVGRASDIVHVKFVLNPVRIKDVDVKERTITMDTLYQMWWDDPHFTWNPADYDGLNELSLAPTEVWRPDVALFTATPDTSLLPTTFSNVILFHNGTVLWVPPFSFKSRCPPAEGQVPENTFRCTLEMGSWTYDVNRMIVTESEQDVLHGVGNESFEDTHEEWTIASMTASSEQKLYSCCPVKYSEVKFDILFQKKPQSSE
;
A
#
# COMPACT_ATOMS: atom_id res chain seq x y z
N MET A 1 27.85 68.65 54.23
CA MET A 1 28.91 67.81 53.64
C MET A 1 28.59 66.37 54.02
N THR A 2 27.61 65.70 53.40
CA THR A 2 27.63 65.09 52.05
C THR A 2 28.92 64.34 51.76
N GLU A 3 28.81 63.04 51.50
CA GLU A 3 29.64 62.13 50.68
C GLU A 3 29.04 60.71 50.93
N PHE A 4 27.86 60.44 50.35
CA PHE A 4 27.63 59.59 49.18
C PHE A 4 28.14 58.14 49.31
N SER A 5 27.19 57.27 49.67
CA SER A 5 27.23 55.83 49.45
C SER A 5 26.98 55.53 47.97
N PHE A 6 27.81 54.70 47.34
CA PHE A 6 27.47 54.02 46.08
C PHE A 6 27.99 52.56 46.14
N PRO A 7 27.18 51.56 45.71
CA PRO A 7 27.37 50.16 46.05
C PRO A 7 28.19 49.42 45.00
N LEU A 8 29.06 48.49 45.44
CA LEU A 8 29.68 47.49 44.57
C LEU A 8 28.74 46.27 44.46
N PHE A 9 27.76 46.35 43.57
CA PHE A 9 26.97 45.18 43.18
C PHE A 9 27.80 44.39 42.15
N LEU A 10 28.40 43.29 42.58
CA LEU A 10 29.02 42.29 41.69
C LEU A 10 27.89 41.60 40.92
N CYS A 11 27.59 42.12 39.72
CA CYS A 11 26.66 41.48 38.79
C CYS A 11 27.38 40.28 38.16
N LEU A 12 27.21 39.10 38.74
CA LEU A 12 27.56 37.83 38.08
C LEU A 12 26.59 37.65 36.91
N ILE A 13 27.01 38.09 35.73
CA ILE A 13 26.39 37.74 34.47
C ILE A 13 26.64 36.24 34.27
N PHE A 14 25.70 35.41 34.74
CA PHE A 14 25.59 34.04 34.27
C PHE A 14 25.06 34.15 32.84
N GLU A 15 25.96 34.21 31.86
CA GLU A 15 25.60 33.89 30.49
C GLU A 15 25.19 32.41 30.49
N THR A 16 23.88 32.17 30.66
CA THR A 16 23.30 30.91 30.23
C THR A 16 23.49 30.85 28.72
N VAL A 17 24.58 30.21 28.29
CA VAL A 17 24.68 29.69 26.93
C VAL A 17 23.54 28.67 26.81
N PHE A 18 22.39 29.14 26.33
CA PHE A 18 21.46 28.24 25.69
C PHE A 18 22.22 27.74 24.47
N ALA A 19 22.77 26.53 24.56
CA ALA A 19 23.08 25.80 23.36
C ALA A 19 21.73 25.71 22.63
N ASP A 20 21.58 26.42 21.53
CA ASP A 20 20.48 26.16 20.61
C ASP A 20 20.58 24.67 20.29
N GLU A 21 19.63 23.91 20.82
CA GLU A 21 19.50 22.50 20.48
C GLU A 21 19.31 22.47 18.97
N ILE A 22 20.27 21.87 18.25
CA ILE A 22 20.19 21.80 16.79
C ILE A 22 18.98 20.91 16.49
N ILE A 23 17.85 21.55 16.18
CA ILE A 23 16.63 20.87 15.79
C ILE A 23 16.91 20.19 14.45
N ARG A 24 16.96 18.86 14.47
CA ARG A 24 17.12 18.05 13.26
C ARG A 24 15.79 18.05 12.51
N ASN A 25 15.84 18.22 11.20
CA ASN A 25 14.65 18.35 10.36
C ASN A 25 14.51 17.17 9.37
N ASP A 26 13.56 17.27 8.43
CA ASP A 26 13.32 16.29 7.37
C ASP A 26 14.58 15.92 6.57
N ALA A 27 15.45 16.91 6.28
CA ALA A 27 16.66 16.69 5.50
C ALA A 27 17.69 15.86 6.29
N ASP A 28 17.83 16.12 7.60
CA ASP A 28 18.69 15.33 8.48
C ASP A 28 18.15 13.91 8.64
N LEU A 29 16.85 13.75 8.88
CA LEU A 29 16.21 12.45 8.99
C LEU A 29 16.40 11.64 7.70
N ARG A 30 16.09 12.24 6.54
CA ARG A 30 16.25 11.58 5.25
C ARG A 30 17.70 11.19 4.99
N LYS A 31 18.67 12.06 5.31
CA LYS A 31 20.08 11.73 5.15
C LYS A 31 20.47 10.51 5.99
N ASP A 32 20.02 10.44 7.23
CA ASP A 32 20.32 9.33 8.14
C ASP A 32 19.66 8.03 7.68
N LEU A 33 18.37 8.08 7.34
CA LEU A 33 17.60 6.93 6.89
C LEU A 33 18.11 6.33 5.57
N PHE A 34 18.74 7.12 4.69
CA PHE A 34 19.18 6.64 3.38
C PHE A 34 20.68 6.37 3.29
N ALA A 35 21.47 6.63 4.33
CA ALA A 35 22.93 6.55 4.28
C ALA A 35 23.46 5.17 3.84
N ASN A 36 22.73 4.08 4.15
CA ASN A 36 23.09 2.70 3.79
C ASN A 36 21.89 1.87 3.32
N TYR A 37 20.88 2.54 2.76
CA TYR A 37 19.69 1.86 2.30
C TYR A 37 19.87 1.33 0.87
N ASP A 38 19.63 0.03 0.68
CA ASP A 38 19.58 -0.57 -0.66
C ASP A 38 18.16 -1.05 -0.96
N LYS A 39 17.46 -0.30 -1.80
CA LYS A 39 16.09 -0.59 -2.24
C LYS A 39 15.93 -1.91 -3.01
N LEU A 40 17.02 -2.51 -3.48
CA LEU A 40 16.99 -3.81 -4.16
C LEU A 40 17.05 -4.99 -3.17
N VAL A 41 17.35 -4.72 -1.90
CA VAL A 41 17.47 -5.71 -0.83
C VAL A 41 16.16 -5.80 -0.06
N ARG A 42 15.71 -7.03 0.19
CA ARG A 42 14.52 -7.32 1.00
C ARG A 42 14.70 -6.76 2.42
N PRO A 43 13.75 -5.98 2.96
CA PRO A 43 13.93 -5.23 4.20
C PRO A 43 13.72 -6.11 5.43
N VAL A 44 14.72 -6.92 5.75
CA VAL A 44 14.71 -7.80 6.92
C VAL A 44 16.02 -7.75 7.68
N GLY A 45 15.94 -7.92 9.00
CA GLY A 45 17.13 -8.05 9.84
C GLY A 45 17.86 -9.37 9.64
N ARG A 46 17.14 -10.49 9.49
CA ARG A 46 17.72 -11.81 9.19
C ARG A 46 17.16 -12.37 7.90
N ALA A 47 17.99 -13.11 7.17
CA ALA A 47 17.59 -13.76 5.93
C ALA A 47 16.42 -14.76 6.09
N SER A 48 16.22 -15.29 7.30
CA SER A 48 15.12 -16.20 7.65
C SER A 48 13.79 -15.51 7.96
N ASP A 49 13.81 -14.20 8.22
CA ASP A 49 12.58 -13.48 8.57
C ASP A 49 11.70 -13.34 7.34
N ILE A 50 10.40 -13.13 7.51
CA ILE A 50 9.41 -13.03 6.43
C ILE A 50 8.88 -11.60 6.37
N VAL A 51 8.78 -11.03 5.17
CA VAL A 51 8.07 -9.75 4.98
C VAL A 51 6.58 -10.04 4.89
N HIS A 52 5.79 -9.39 5.75
CA HIS A 52 4.34 -9.46 5.70
C HIS A 52 3.80 -8.25 4.95
N VAL A 53 3.06 -8.49 3.86
CA VAL A 53 2.43 -7.46 3.06
C VAL A 53 0.92 -7.56 3.26
N LYS A 54 0.31 -6.53 3.83
CA LYS A 54 -1.15 -6.39 3.83
C LYS A 54 -1.58 -5.74 2.53
N PHE A 55 -2.58 -6.32 1.87
CA PHE A 55 -3.01 -5.88 0.55
C PHE A 55 -4.52 -5.70 0.48
N VAL A 56 -4.94 -4.64 -0.19
CA VAL A 56 -6.34 -4.38 -0.57
C VAL A 56 -6.36 -3.80 -1.98
N LEU A 57 -7.32 -4.25 -2.79
CA LEU A 57 -7.61 -3.69 -4.09
C LEU A 57 -8.96 -2.97 -4.02
N ASN A 58 -8.96 -1.66 -3.82
CA ASN A 58 -10.21 -0.90 -3.68
C ASN A 58 -10.78 -0.55 -5.06
N PRO A 59 -12.02 -0.91 -5.39
CA PRO A 59 -12.62 -0.53 -6.66
C PRO A 59 -12.89 0.98 -6.70
N VAL A 60 -12.55 1.61 -7.83
CA VAL A 60 -12.88 3.02 -8.11
C VAL A 60 -14.01 3.10 -9.11
N ARG A 61 -13.86 2.47 -10.28
CA ARG A 61 -14.95 2.39 -11.26
C ARG A 61 -14.79 1.19 -12.19
N ILE A 62 -15.93 0.72 -12.69
CA ILE A 62 -16.00 -0.24 -13.78
C ILE A 62 -15.80 0.51 -15.09
N LYS A 63 -14.85 0.08 -15.93
CA LYS A 63 -14.68 0.62 -17.29
C LYS A 63 -15.39 -0.23 -18.33
N ASP A 64 -15.30 -1.55 -18.19
CA ASP A 64 -15.85 -2.49 -19.16
C ASP A 64 -16.07 -3.87 -18.52
N VAL A 65 -17.14 -4.54 -18.92
CA VAL A 65 -17.47 -5.92 -18.55
C VAL A 65 -17.88 -6.67 -19.81
N ASP A 66 -16.94 -7.40 -20.40
CA ASP A 66 -17.19 -8.26 -21.54
C ASP A 66 -17.50 -9.68 -21.05
N VAL A 67 -18.80 -9.98 -20.93
CA VAL A 67 -19.30 -11.30 -20.50
C VAL A 67 -18.92 -12.40 -21.50
N LYS A 68 -18.83 -12.07 -22.79
CA LYS A 68 -18.58 -13.04 -23.86
C LYS A 68 -17.12 -13.45 -23.89
N GLU A 69 -16.21 -12.48 -23.87
CA GLU A 69 -14.76 -12.70 -23.81
C GLU A 69 -14.28 -13.00 -22.38
N ARG A 70 -15.19 -12.91 -21.40
CA ARG A 70 -14.92 -13.07 -19.96
C ARG A 70 -13.77 -12.21 -19.49
N THR A 71 -13.83 -10.93 -19.81
CA THR A 71 -12.84 -9.94 -19.35
C THR A 71 -13.51 -8.77 -18.67
N ILE A 72 -12.81 -8.19 -17.70
CA ILE A 72 -13.20 -6.92 -17.08
C ILE A 72 -12.07 -5.92 -17.22
N THR A 73 -12.45 -4.64 -17.30
CA THR A 73 -11.53 -3.52 -17.16
C THR A 73 -11.99 -2.65 -16.01
N MET A 74 -11.11 -2.37 -15.06
CA MET A 74 -11.43 -1.58 -13.87
C MET A 74 -10.33 -0.57 -13.55
N ASP A 75 -10.75 0.55 -12.97
CA ASP A 75 -9.87 1.43 -12.20
C ASP A 75 -9.99 1.07 -10.72
N THR A 76 -8.85 0.98 -10.05
CA THR A 76 -8.75 0.61 -8.63
C THR A 76 -7.70 1.44 -7.92
N LEU A 77 -7.76 1.50 -6.59
CA LEU A 77 -6.63 1.87 -5.74
C LEU A 77 -5.97 0.59 -5.25
N TYR A 78 -4.71 0.43 -5.61
CA TYR A 78 -3.89 -0.70 -5.22
C TYR A 78 -3.18 -0.32 -3.92
N GLN A 79 -3.58 -0.89 -2.79
CA GLN A 79 -3.18 -0.43 -1.47
C GLN A 79 -2.38 -1.50 -0.73
N MET A 80 -1.14 -1.17 -0.34
CA MET A 80 -0.26 -2.06 0.40
C MET A 80 0.32 -1.42 1.65
N TRP A 81 0.48 -2.25 2.68
CA TRP A 81 1.32 -1.96 3.83
C TRP A 81 2.37 -3.04 4.02
N TRP A 82 3.59 -2.63 4.34
CA TRP A 82 4.66 -3.51 4.79
C TRP A 82 5.54 -2.75 5.80
N ASP A 83 6.33 -3.48 6.57
CA ASP A 83 7.29 -2.86 7.49
C ASP A 83 8.70 -2.96 6.92
N ASP A 84 9.45 -1.86 7.02
CA ASP A 84 10.88 -1.79 6.71
C ASP A 84 11.64 -1.35 7.97
N PRO A 85 12.34 -2.27 8.65
CA PRO A 85 13.03 -1.96 9.90
C PRO A 85 14.24 -1.03 9.72
N HIS A 86 14.66 -0.75 8.47
CA HIS A 86 15.67 0.28 8.21
C HIS A 86 15.13 1.69 8.48
N PHE A 87 13.82 1.88 8.35
CA PHE A 87 13.17 3.17 8.40
C PHE A 87 12.48 3.46 9.74
N THR A 88 13.13 3.12 10.85
CA THR A 88 12.62 3.45 12.19
C THR A 88 13.36 4.65 12.78
N TRP A 89 12.64 5.60 13.36
CA TRP A 89 13.23 6.71 14.11
C TRP A 89 12.36 7.14 15.29
N ASN A 90 12.95 7.93 16.19
CA ASN A 90 12.23 8.59 17.27
C ASN A 90 11.84 10.01 16.82
N PRO A 91 10.54 10.34 16.71
CA PRO A 91 10.10 11.68 16.30
C PRO A 91 10.66 12.81 17.17
N ALA A 92 10.91 12.56 18.45
CA ALA A 92 11.48 13.56 19.36
C ALA A 92 12.90 14.02 18.96
N ASP A 93 13.63 13.20 18.21
CA ASP A 93 14.97 13.53 17.73
C ASP A 93 14.96 14.39 16.45
N TYR A 94 13.78 14.56 15.82
CA TYR A 94 13.61 15.19 14.51
C TYR A 94 12.34 16.07 14.45
N ASP A 95 12.25 17.10 15.30
CA ASP A 95 11.16 18.10 15.29
C ASP A 95 9.72 17.51 15.34
N GLY A 96 9.56 16.34 15.98
CA GLY A 96 8.27 15.67 16.05
C GLY A 96 7.79 15.05 14.73
N LEU A 97 8.69 14.83 13.76
CA LEU A 97 8.35 14.20 12.48
C LEU A 97 7.90 12.76 12.70
N ASN A 98 6.63 12.48 12.40
CA ASN A 98 6.03 11.15 12.53
C ASN A 98 5.95 10.39 11.20
N GLU A 99 6.05 11.11 10.08
CA GLU A 99 5.94 10.54 8.74
C GLU A 99 6.79 11.30 7.72
N LEU A 100 7.15 10.62 6.64
CA LEU A 100 7.83 11.17 5.47
C LEU A 100 7.13 10.74 4.18
N SER A 101 7.07 11.66 3.21
CA SER A 101 6.65 11.33 1.85
C SER A 101 7.86 11.04 0.97
N LEU A 102 7.87 9.86 0.34
CA LEU A 102 8.99 9.38 -0.48
C LEU A 102 8.52 9.03 -1.88
N ALA A 103 9.41 9.12 -2.87
CA ALA A 103 9.09 8.57 -4.18
C ALA A 103 9.12 7.03 -4.11
N PRO A 104 8.21 6.32 -4.80
CA PRO A 104 8.11 4.86 -4.74
C PRO A 104 9.34 4.14 -5.31
N THR A 105 10.19 4.86 -6.05
CA THR A 105 11.43 4.35 -6.63
C THR A 105 12.63 4.44 -5.69
N GLU A 106 12.45 4.99 -4.48
CA GLU A 106 13.50 5.19 -3.49
C GLU A 106 13.51 4.07 -2.43
N VAL A 107 12.37 3.39 -2.26
CA VAL A 107 12.18 2.33 -1.27
C VAL A 107 12.09 0.96 -1.93
N TRP A 108 12.44 -0.10 -1.19
CA TRP A 108 12.09 -1.47 -1.57
C TRP A 108 10.58 -1.59 -1.66
N ARG A 109 10.12 -2.34 -2.66
CA ARG A 109 8.70 -2.46 -2.97
C ARG A 109 8.34 -3.91 -3.27
N PRO A 110 7.31 -4.48 -2.62
CA PRO A 110 6.88 -5.83 -2.92
C PRO A 110 6.25 -5.93 -4.32
N ASP A 111 6.36 -7.10 -4.93
CA ASP A 111 5.97 -7.39 -6.31
C ASP A 111 4.61 -8.13 -6.39
N VAL A 112 3.56 -7.54 -5.82
CA VAL A 112 2.21 -8.14 -5.82
C VAL A 112 1.54 -7.98 -7.19
N ALA A 113 1.74 -8.96 -8.06
CA ALA A 113 1.33 -8.95 -9.46
C ALA A 113 -0.08 -9.51 -9.66
N LEU A 114 -0.80 -8.97 -10.67
CA LEU A 114 -2.08 -9.51 -11.15
C LEU A 114 -1.85 -10.71 -12.07
N PHE A 115 -2.05 -11.94 -11.59
CA PHE A 115 -1.82 -13.16 -12.37
C PHE A 115 -2.87 -13.38 -13.47
N THR A 116 -4.08 -12.85 -13.27
CA THR A 116 -5.19 -12.95 -14.22
C THR A 116 -5.19 -11.85 -15.29
N ALA A 117 -4.16 -11.02 -15.35
CA ALA A 117 -4.02 -9.94 -16.32
C ALA A 117 -4.07 -10.44 -17.77
N THR A 118 -4.65 -9.64 -18.66
CA THR A 118 -4.51 -9.87 -20.10
C THR A 118 -3.08 -9.53 -20.57
N PRO A 119 -2.60 -10.07 -21.71
CA PRO A 119 -1.21 -9.84 -22.16
C PRO A 119 -0.83 -8.38 -22.42
N ASP A 120 -1.81 -7.53 -22.70
CA ASP A 120 -1.70 -6.08 -22.91
C ASP A 120 -1.75 -5.26 -21.60
N THR A 121 -2.01 -5.91 -20.47
CA THR A 121 -2.10 -5.29 -19.14
C THR A 121 -0.79 -5.46 -18.38
N SER A 122 -0.31 -4.37 -17.77
CA SER A 122 0.82 -4.44 -16.83
C SER A 122 0.44 -5.24 -15.59
N LEU A 123 1.32 -6.14 -15.16
CA LEU A 123 1.10 -6.96 -13.96
C LEU A 123 1.13 -6.14 -12.66
N LEU A 124 1.81 -4.99 -12.68
CA LEU A 124 2.00 -4.08 -11.55
C LEU A 124 1.53 -2.67 -11.90
N PRO A 125 1.18 -1.82 -10.91
CA PRO A 125 0.88 -0.41 -11.15
C PRO A 125 2.05 0.33 -11.82
N THR A 126 1.75 1.05 -12.90
CA THR A 126 2.73 1.86 -13.65
C THR A 126 2.74 3.33 -13.25
N THR A 127 1.69 3.80 -12.55
CA THR A 127 1.60 5.17 -12.05
C THR A 127 2.46 5.36 -10.82
N PHE A 128 3.15 6.49 -10.74
CA PHE A 128 3.98 6.87 -9.60
C PHE A 128 3.16 7.75 -8.64
N SER A 129 2.55 7.14 -7.62
CA SER A 129 2.15 7.87 -6.41
C SER A 129 3.26 7.79 -5.37
N ASN A 130 3.38 8.83 -4.53
CA ASN A 130 4.30 8.80 -3.40
C ASN A 130 3.92 7.71 -2.40
N VAL A 131 4.91 7.33 -1.60
CA VAL A 131 4.82 6.41 -0.47
C VAL A 131 4.81 7.24 0.81
N ILE A 132 4.02 6.82 1.79
CA ILE A 132 4.05 7.37 3.15
C ILE A 132 4.84 6.40 4.02
N LEU A 133 5.91 6.90 4.63
CA LEU A 133 6.72 6.17 5.59
C LEU A 133 6.43 6.70 6.99
N PHE A 134 6.06 5.84 7.92
CA PHE A 134 5.80 6.18 9.31
C PHE A 134 7.03 5.93 10.19
N HIS A 135 7.15 6.65 11.30
CA HIS A 135 8.30 6.60 12.21
C HIS A 135 8.60 5.21 12.80
N ASN A 136 7.60 4.34 12.83
CA ASN A 136 7.70 2.96 13.31
C ASN A 136 8.23 1.98 12.25
N GLY A 137 8.57 2.47 11.05
CA GLY A 137 9.03 1.66 9.91
C GLY A 137 7.90 1.11 9.03
N THR A 138 6.63 1.37 9.34
CA THR A 138 5.52 0.99 8.47
C THR A 138 5.52 1.86 7.22
N VAL A 139 5.30 1.23 6.08
CA VAL A 139 5.27 1.86 4.77
C VAL A 139 3.90 1.64 4.13
N LEU A 140 3.27 2.71 3.66
CA LEU A 140 1.98 2.70 2.97
C LEU A 140 2.14 3.21 1.54
N TRP A 141 1.68 2.41 0.57
CA TRP A 141 1.65 2.81 -0.84
C TRP A 141 0.26 2.56 -1.44
N VAL A 142 -0.32 3.61 -2.04
CA VAL A 142 -1.69 3.60 -2.60
C VAL A 142 -1.73 4.16 -4.03
N PRO A 143 -1.09 3.53 -5.03
CA PRO A 143 -1.19 3.96 -6.42
C PRO A 143 -2.55 3.65 -7.04
N PRO A 144 -3.00 4.47 -8.01
CA PRO A 144 -4.07 4.06 -8.91
C PRO A 144 -3.56 2.93 -9.82
N PHE A 145 -4.43 1.95 -10.08
CA PHE A 145 -4.14 0.83 -10.96
C PHE A 145 -5.33 0.56 -11.88
N SER A 146 -5.13 0.81 -13.17
CA SER A 146 -6.06 0.46 -14.24
C SER A 146 -5.57 -0.84 -14.88
N PHE A 147 -6.43 -1.85 -14.95
CA PHE A 147 -6.07 -3.15 -15.53
C PHE A 147 -7.21 -3.76 -16.33
N LYS A 148 -6.86 -4.62 -17.29
CA LYS A 148 -7.77 -5.57 -17.92
C LYS A 148 -7.42 -6.99 -17.48
N SER A 149 -8.39 -7.71 -16.96
CA SER A 149 -8.21 -9.06 -16.43
C SER A 149 -9.13 -10.05 -17.13
N ARG A 150 -8.66 -11.28 -17.28
CA ARG A 150 -9.49 -12.44 -17.60
C ARG A 150 -10.24 -12.88 -16.34
N CYS A 151 -11.43 -13.41 -16.53
CA CYS A 151 -12.32 -13.89 -15.48
C CYS A 151 -12.62 -15.37 -15.74
N PRO A 152 -11.83 -16.29 -15.16
CA PRO A 152 -12.07 -17.72 -15.30
C PRO A 152 -13.53 -18.09 -14.94
N PRO A 153 -14.11 -19.14 -15.55
CA PRO A 153 -15.38 -19.71 -15.11
C PRO A 153 -15.37 -19.98 -13.61
N ALA A 154 -16.28 -19.34 -12.88
CA ALA A 154 -16.47 -19.63 -11.47
C ALA A 154 -17.03 -21.05 -11.31
N GLU A 155 -16.57 -21.77 -10.29
CA GLU A 155 -17.22 -23.00 -9.84
C GLU A 155 -18.52 -22.65 -9.11
N GLY A 156 -19.63 -23.26 -9.52
CA GLY A 156 -20.95 -23.08 -8.90
C GLY A 156 -21.99 -22.37 -9.78
N GLN A 157 -23.20 -22.21 -9.25
CA GLN A 157 -24.29 -21.53 -9.94
C GLN A 157 -24.10 -20.01 -9.88
N VAL A 158 -24.07 -19.37 -11.04
CA VAL A 158 -24.09 -17.91 -11.17
C VAL A 158 -25.55 -17.46 -11.29
N PRO A 159 -26.04 -16.58 -10.40
CA PRO A 159 -27.40 -16.04 -10.49
C PRO A 159 -27.69 -15.41 -11.86
N GLU A 160 -28.94 -15.42 -12.28
CA GLU A 160 -29.34 -14.73 -13.51
C GLU A 160 -28.99 -13.24 -13.45
N ASN A 161 -28.61 -12.65 -14.58
CA ASN A 161 -28.18 -11.25 -14.69
C ASN A 161 -26.95 -10.87 -13.84
N THR A 162 -26.14 -11.86 -13.44
CA THR A 162 -24.86 -11.60 -12.77
C THR A 162 -23.68 -12.11 -13.57
N PHE A 163 -22.51 -11.52 -13.31
CA PHE A 163 -21.24 -11.98 -13.86
C PHE A 163 -20.23 -12.06 -12.72
N ARG A 164 -19.56 -13.21 -12.56
CA ARG A 164 -18.54 -13.40 -11.53
C ARG A 164 -17.15 -13.37 -12.16
N CYS A 165 -16.25 -12.61 -11.54
CA CYS A 165 -14.84 -12.55 -11.89
C CYS A 165 -13.98 -12.74 -10.64
N THR A 166 -12.99 -13.63 -10.74
CA THR A 166 -11.99 -13.81 -9.69
C THR A 166 -10.67 -13.26 -10.18
N LEU A 167 -10.10 -12.31 -9.42
CA LEU A 167 -8.75 -11.79 -9.63
C LEU A 167 -7.79 -12.53 -8.71
N GLU A 168 -6.66 -12.99 -9.22
CA GLU A 168 -5.59 -13.60 -8.43
C GLU A 168 -4.40 -12.64 -8.38
N MET A 169 -4.05 -12.15 -7.18
CA MET A 169 -2.92 -11.23 -6.99
C MET A 169 -1.96 -11.74 -5.93
N GLY A 170 -0.67 -11.81 -6.22
CA GLY A 170 0.31 -12.36 -5.29
C GLY A 170 1.73 -11.99 -5.67
N SER A 171 2.69 -12.37 -4.84
CA SER A 171 4.10 -12.13 -5.18
C SER A 171 4.49 -12.86 -6.46
N TRP A 172 5.16 -12.15 -7.36
CA TRP A 172 5.70 -12.76 -8.58
C TRP A 172 6.97 -13.59 -8.30
N THR A 173 7.86 -13.12 -7.44
CA THR A 173 9.20 -13.72 -7.26
C THR A 173 9.49 -14.29 -5.87
N TYR A 174 8.71 -13.94 -4.84
CA TYR A 174 8.92 -14.40 -3.48
C TYR A 174 7.95 -15.53 -3.09
N ASP A 175 8.51 -16.65 -2.65
CA ASP A 175 7.76 -17.72 -2.01
C ASP A 175 7.40 -17.37 -0.54
N VAL A 176 6.53 -18.19 0.06
CA VAL A 176 5.97 -17.98 1.41
C VAL A 176 7.03 -17.92 2.53
N ASN A 177 8.27 -18.39 2.30
CA ASN A 177 9.34 -18.28 3.30
C ASN A 177 10.06 -16.93 3.26
N ARG A 178 9.75 -16.07 2.30
CA ARG A 178 10.39 -14.76 2.13
C ARG A 178 9.39 -13.62 2.20
N MET A 179 8.21 -13.81 1.61
CA MET A 179 7.14 -12.82 1.65
C MET A 179 5.79 -13.50 1.70
N ILE A 180 4.91 -12.99 2.54
CA ILE A 180 3.52 -13.42 2.62
C ILE A 180 2.63 -12.21 2.36
N VAL A 181 1.80 -12.30 1.32
CA VAL A 181 0.75 -11.34 1.01
C VAL A 181 -0.54 -11.82 1.66
N THR A 182 -1.21 -10.94 2.41
CA THR A 182 -2.51 -11.22 3.04
C THR A 182 -3.53 -10.12 2.75
N GLU A 183 -4.81 -10.47 2.62
CA GLU A 183 -5.88 -9.47 2.58
C GLU A 183 -5.89 -8.65 3.87
N SER A 184 -6.03 -7.33 3.77
CA SER A 184 -6.28 -6.51 4.97
C SER A 184 -7.75 -6.50 5.38
N GLU A 185 -8.66 -6.74 4.43
CA GLU A 185 -10.10 -6.71 4.63
C GLU A 185 -10.75 -7.81 3.80
N GLN A 186 -11.71 -8.54 4.39
CA GLN A 186 -12.43 -9.60 3.68
C GLN A 186 -13.59 -9.06 2.84
N ASP A 187 -14.30 -8.06 3.35
CA ASP A 187 -15.37 -7.35 2.64
C ASP A 187 -14.84 -6.01 2.15
N VAL A 188 -14.43 -5.98 0.88
CA VAL A 188 -13.73 -4.81 0.32
C VAL A 188 -14.70 -3.67 0.06
N LEU A 189 -15.92 -3.96 -0.42
CA LEU A 189 -16.91 -2.93 -0.74
C LEU A 189 -17.47 -2.24 0.50
N HIS A 190 -17.62 -2.96 1.61
CA HIS A 190 -18.15 -2.37 2.84
C HIS A 190 -17.05 -1.96 3.84
N GLY A 191 -15.79 -2.27 3.54
CA GLY A 191 -14.60 -1.81 4.28
C GLY A 191 -13.98 -0.55 3.67
N VAL A 192 -12.65 -0.56 3.49
CA VAL A 192 -11.86 0.57 2.96
C VAL A 192 -12.30 1.00 1.55
N GLY A 193 -12.88 0.09 0.76
CA GLY A 193 -13.36 0.39 -0.60
C GLY A 193 -14.71 1.09 -0.69
N ASN A 194 -15.46 1.20 0.42
CA ASN A 194 -16.79 1.83 0.43
C ASN A 194 -16.75 3.29 -0.01
N GLU A 195 -15.68 4.01 0.32
CA GLU A 195 -15.55 5.43 0.02
C GLU A 195 -14.98 5.71 -1.38
N SER A 196 -14.36 4.71 -2.03
CA SER A 196 -13.69 4.91 -3.32
C SER A 196 -14.54 4.56 -4.53
N PHE A 197 -15.57 3.71 -4.37
CA PHE A 197 -16.31 3.17 -5.51
C PHE A 197 -17.37 4.14 -6.03
N GLU A 198 -17.20 4.56 -7.29
CA GLU A 198 -18.13 5.37 -8.04
C GLU A 198 -18.99 4.48 -8.97
N ASP A 199 -20.25 4.22 -8.58
CA ASP A 199 -21.18 3.40 -9.37
C ASP A 199 -21.74 4.13 -10.61
N THR A 200 -20.85 4.43 -11.54
CA THR A 200 -21.11 5.28 -12.72
C THR A 200 -21.34 4.51 -14.02
N HIS A 201 -21.03 3.21 -14.06
CA HIS A 201 -21.17 2.40 -15.28
C HIS A 201 -22.66 2.20 -15.64
N GLU A 202 -23.02 2.28 -16.92
CA GLU A 202 -24.43 2.29 -17.36
C GLU A 202 -25.12 0.94 -17.14
N GLU A 203 -24.44 -0.17 -17.46
CA GLU A 203 -25.07 -1.50 -17.44
C GLU A 203 -24.79 -2.35 -16.19
N TRP A 204 -23.72 -2.07 -15.44
CA TRP A 204 -23.21 -2.96 -14.39
C TRP A 204 -22.93 -2.17 -13.12
N THR A 205 -23.15 -2.83 -11.98
CA THR A 205 -22.70 -2.39 -10.65
C THR A 205 -21.98 -3.55 -9.97
N ILE A 206 -21.21 -3.28 -8.92
CA ILE A 206 -20.58 -4.33 -8.11
C ILE A 206 -21.51 -4.65 -6.93
N ALA A 207 -22.06 -5.86 -6.91
CA ALA A 207 -22.92 -6.33 -5.83
C ALA A 207 -22.12 -6.80 -4.61
N SER A 208 -20.97 -7.44 -4.83
CA SER A 208 -20.05 -7.83 -3.76
C SER A 208 -18.61 -7.93 -4.27
N MET A 209 -17.64 -7.63 -3.40
CA MET A 209 -16.23 -7.91 -3.63
C MET A 209 -15.62 -8.46 -2.35
N THR A 210 -15.25 -9.74 -2.37
CA THR A 210 -14.68 -10.44 -1.21
C THR A 210 -13.24 -10.83 -1.47
N ALA A 211 -12.37 -10.65 -0.48
CA ALA A 211 -10.97 -11.03 -0.54
C ALA A 211 -10.69 -12.25 0.34
N SER A 212 -9.81 -13.14 -0.12
CA SER A 212 -9.32 -14.28 0.67
C SER A 212 -7.88 -14.63 0.32
N SER A 213 -7.03 -14.84 1.33
CA SER A 213 -5.66 -15.31 1.13
C SER A 213 -5.58 -16.83 1.01
N GLU A 214 -4.72 -17.27 0.12
CA GLU A 214 -4.33 -18.66 0.02
C GLU A 214 -2.83 -18.83 -0.26
N GLN A 215 -2.35 -20.06 -0.06
CA GLN A 215 -1.00 -20.45 -0.44
C GLN A 215 -1.06 -21.56 -1.47
N LYS A 216 -0.55 -21.28 -2.67
CA LYS A 216 -0.67 -22.14 -3.84
C LYS A 216 0.68 -22.68 -4.27
N LEU A 217 0.71 -23.97 -4.60
CA LEU A 217 1.88 -24.60 -5.20
C LEU A 217 1.75 -24.49 -6.73
N TYR A 218 2.72 -23.85 -7.36
CA TYR A 218 2.79 -23.71 -8.81
C TYR A 218 3.62 -24.83 -9.43
N SER A 219 3.25 -25.29 -10.63
CA SER A 219 3.94 -26.40 -11.32
C SER A 219 5.42 -26.12 -11.61
N CYS A 220 5.83 -24.85 -11.67
CA CYS A 220 7.22 -24.45 -11.86
C CYS A 220 8.12 -24.75 -10.66
N CYS A 221 7.54 -24.81 -9.46
CA CYS A 221 8.24 -24.40 -8.26
C CYS A 221 7.93 -25.35 -7.10
N PRO A 222 8.95 -25.77 -6.31
CA PRO A 222 8.76 -26.75 -5.24
C PRO A 222 8.17 -26.14 -3.96
N VAL A 223 8.01 -24.82 -3.91
CA VAL A 223 7.54 -24.06 -2.75
C VAL A 223 6.25 -23.32 -3.10
N LYS A 224 5.39 -23.15 -2.10
CA LYS A 224 4.15 -22.38 -2.24
C LYS A 224 4.43 -20.88 -2.34
N TYR A 225 3.51 -20.19 -3.01
CA TYR A 225 3.44 -18.73 -3.09
C TYR A 225 2.15 -18.27 -2.42
N SER A 226 2.18 -17.11 -1.76
CA SER A 226 0.98 -16.48 -1.19
C SER A 226 0.29 -15.61 -2.23
N GLU A 227 -1.03 -15.75 -2.33
CA GLU A 227 -1.88 -14.90 -3.18
C GLU A 227 -3.17 -14.51 -2.45
N VAL A 228 -3.74 -13.39 -2.85
CA VAL A 228 -5.05 -12.90 -2.45
C VAL A 228 -5.98 -13.02 -3.66
N LYS A 229 -7.09 -13.73 -3.47
CA LYS A 229 -8.18 -13.83 -4.42
C LYS A 229 -9.22 -12.77 -4.14
N PHE A 230 -9.58 -12.00 -5.16
CA PHE A 230 -10.72 -11.08 -5.10
C PHE A 230 -11.86 -11.63 -5.95
N ASP A 231 -12.91 -12.09 -5.29
CA ASP A 231 -14.14 -12.55 -5.94
C ASP A 231 -15.12 -11.39 -6.09
N ILE A 232 -15.33 -10.96 -7.32
CA ILE A 232 -16.18 -9.83 -7.68
C ILE A 232 -17.46 -10.36 -8.32
N LEU A 233 -18.60 -9.99 -7.74
CA LEU A 233 -19.92 -10.25 -8.30
C LEU A 233 -20.47 -8.97 -8.93
N PHE A 234 -20.53 -8.93 -10.25
CA PHE A 234 -21.18 -7.87 -11.00
C PHE A 234 -22.68 -8.18 -11.14
N GLN A 235 -23.51 -7.16 -10.97
CA GLN A 235 -24.95 -7.22 -11.15
C GLN A 235 -25.35 -6.30 -12.31
N LYS A 236 -26.11 -6.84 -13.26
CA LYS A 236 -26.66 -6.03 -14.35
C LYS A 236 -27.71 -5.09 -13.78
N LYS A 237 -27.61 -3.80 -14.10
CA LYS A 237 -28.58 -2.77 -13.72
C LYS A 237 -29.90 -3.00 -14.44
N PRO A 238 -31.06 -2.71 -13.81
CA PRO A 238 -32.34 -2.73 -14.50
C PRO A 238 -32.28 -1.75 -15.67
N GLN A 239 -32.71 -2.15 -16.86
CA GLN A 239 -32.93 -1.17 -17.93
C GLN A 239 -34.03 -0.22 -17.48
N SER A 240 -33.74 1.08 -17.42
CA SER A 240 -34.77 2.09 -17.30
C SER A 240 -35.68 1.96 -18.52
N SER A 241 -36.92 1.53 -18.31
CA SER A 241 -37.96 1.62 -19.33
C SER A 241 -38.21 3.11 -19.61
N GLU A 242 -37.72 3.60 -20.76
CA GLU A 242 -38.27 4.80 -21.40
C GLU A 242 -39.71 4.55 -21.88
#